data_AF-A0A2E7R173-F1
#
_entry.id   AF-A0A2E7R173-F1
#
_cell.length_a   1.000
_cell.length_b   1.000
_cell.length_c   1.000
_cell.angle_alpha   90.00
_cell.angle_beta   90.00
_cell.angle_gamma   90.00
#
_symmetry.space_group_name_H-M   'P 1'
#
loop_
_entity.id
_entity.type
_entity.pdbx_description
1 polymer ?
#
loop_
_entity_poly.entity_id
_entity_poly.type
_entity_poly.pdbx_seq_one_letter_code
_entity_poly.pdbx_strand_id
1 'polypeptide(L)'
;MFFFNVFRISVAVSCFWIFCGNTGLGYSETLKTAQRLSNGQVLLHAGGCVNCHTDYENNGSLLAGGKKIKTPFGIFYSPNITSDKRHGIGNWSEKDFILAMRKGISPNGSHYFPAFPYPSFTFLTEKDIKAIKDYIFSLPGTPKPNEPHELTFPFNIRAGQVLWKSLYFTEGPFQINPNKSTQWNRGAYLSRAVTHCGECHTRR
;
A
#
# COMPACT_ATOMS: atom_id res chain seq x y z
N MET A 1 -67.42 -33.73 41.90
CA MET A 1 -66.52 -34.91 41.92
C MET A 1 -65.41 -34.64 40.90
N PHE A 2 -64.20 -34.27 41.35
CA PHE A 2 -62.91 -34.97 41.13
C PHE A 2 -62.53 -35.11 39.62
N PHE A 3 -61.37 -34.76 39.05
CA PHE A 3 -60.03 -34.35 39.49
C PHE A 3 -59.26 -33.81 38.24
N PHE A 4 -58.42 -32.78 38.43
CA PHE A 4 -57.09 -32.49 37.85
C PHE A 4 -56.68 -32.99 36.44
N ASN A 5 -56.17 -32.06 35.62
CA ASN A 5 -54.78 -32.19 35.11
C ASN A 5 -54.20 -30.84 34.65
N VAL A 6 -53.33 -30.26 35.49
CA VAL A 6 -52.43 -29.15 35.13
C VAL A 6 -51.03 -29.72 35.18
N PHE A 7 -50.38 -29.91 34.04
CA PHE A 7 -48.99 -30.35 33.98
C PHE A 7 -48.13 -29.37 33.16
N ARG A 8 -47.32 -28.62 33.92
CA ARG A 8 -45.94 -28.17 33.65
C ARG A 8 -45.67 -27.08 32.60
N ILE A 9 -45.53 -25.87 33.14
CA ILE A 9 -44.65 -24.79 32.65
C ILE A 9 -43.21 -25.08 33.10
N SER A 10 -42.25 -24.64 32.27
CA SER A 10 -40.84 -24.32 32.57
C SER A 10 -39.84 -25.47 32.64
N VAL A 11 -39.01 -25.61 31.62
CA VAL A 11 -37.54 -25.46 31.64
C VAL A 11 -37.06 -25.54 30.19
N ALA A 12 -36.60 -24.42 29.60
CA ALA A 12 -35.56 -24.38 28.54
C ALA A 12 -35.57 -23.02 27.79
N VAL A 13 -35.15 -21.92 28.43
CA VAL A 13 -34.82 -20.68 27.68
C VAL A 13 -33.41 -20.15 28.04
N SER A 14 -32.63 -20.86 28.84
CA SER A 14 -31.35 -20.31 29.34
C SER A 14 -30.09 -20.79 28.62
N CYS A 15 -30.16 -21.75 27.69
CA CYS A 15 -28.97 -22.28 27.01
C CYS A 15 -28.70 -21.71 25.60
N PHE A 16 -29.61 -20.93 25.01
CA PHE A 16 -29.43 -20.47 23.62
C PHE A 16 -28.56 -19.21 23.47
N TRP A 17 -28.30 -18.48 24.55
CA TRP A 17 -27.53 -17.24 24.49
C TRP A 17 -26.01 -17.42 24.52
N ILE A 18 -25.52 -18.57 25.00
CA ILE A 18 -24.07 -18.78 25.17
C ILE A 18 -23.37 -19.09 23.83
N PHE A 19 -24.08 -19.60 22.82
CA PHE A 19 -23.49 -19.94 21.52
C PHE A 19 -23.57 -18.83 20.45
N CYS A 20 -24.35 -17.77 20.68
CA CYS A 20 -24.57 -16.70 19.70
C CYS A 20 -23.68 -15.46 19.90
N GLY A 21 -22.99 -15.33 21.04
CA GLY A 21 -22.21 -14.14 21.38
C GLY A 21 -20.91 -13.94 20.57
N ASN A 22 -20.40 -14.99 19.90
CA ASN A 22 -19.07 -14.96 19.27
C ASN A 22 -19.10 -14.76 17.74
N THR A 23 -20.27 -14.85 17.10
CA THR A 23 -20.42 -14.70 15.64
C THR A 23 -20.33 -13.24 15.19
N GLY A 24 -20.76 -12.30 16.03
CA GLY A 24 -20.75 -10.85 15.71
C GLY A 24 -19.34 -10.25 15.62
N LEU A 25 -18.39 -10.71 16.45
CA LEU A 25 -17.00 -10.24 16.41
C LEU A 25 -16.28 -10.74 15.15
N GLY A 26 -16.48 -12.01 14.77
CA GLY A 26 -15.90 -12.58 13.55
C GLY A 26 -16.40 -11.90 12.27
N TYR A 27 -17.70 -11.59 12.20
CA TYR A 27 -18.28 -10.88 11.05
C TYR A 27 -17.79 -9.43 10.93
N SER A 28 -17.62 -8.72 12.05
CA SER A 28 -17.08 -7.36 12.04
C SER A 28 -15.63 -7.31 11.55
N GLU A 29 -14.79 -8.25 11.98
CA GLU A 29 -13.38 -8.30 11.56
C GLU A 29 -13.19 -8.72 10.10
N THR A 30 -14.01 -9.64 9.58
CA THR A 30 -13.99 -9.99 8.16
C THR A 30 -14.41 -8.80 7.28
N LEU A 31 -15.45 -8.07 7.66
CA LEU A 31 -15.86 -6.84 6.96
C LEU A 31 -14.77 -5.77 6.97
N LYS A 32 -14.14 -5.52 8.13
CA LYS A 32 -13.01 -4.57 8.23
C LYS A 32 -11.83 -4.98 7.35
N THR A 33 -11.54 -6.28 7.28
CA THR A 33 -10.46 -6.81 6.44
C THR A 33 -10.78 -6.63 4.96
N ALA A 34 -11.99 -7.00 4.53
CA ALA A 34 -12.44 -6.82 3.15
C ALA A 34 -12.41 -5.34 2.74
N GLN A 35 -12.89 -4.44 3.59
CA GLN A 35 -12.86 -2.99 3.34
C GLN A 35 -11.43 -2.46 3.19
N ARG A 36 -10.49 -2.97 3.99
CA ARG A 36 -9.08 -2.56 3.93
C ARG A 36 -8.41 -3.02 2.63
N LEU A 37 -8.64 -4.27 2.22
CA LEU A 37 -8.13 -4.80 0.95
C LEU A 37 -8.72 -4.04 -0.24
N SER A 38 -10.03 -3.75 -0.21
CA SER A 38 -10.69 -2.93 -1.24
C SER A 38 -10.09 -1.51 -1.32
N ASN A 39 -9.86 -0.85 -0.17
CA ASN A 39 -9.19 0.44 -0.15
C ASN A 39 -7.75 0.35 -0.67
N GLY A 40 -7.01 -0.69 -0.28
CA GLY A 40 -5.66 -0.97 -0.76
C GLY A 40 -5.61 -1.14 -2.27
N GLN A 41 -6.55 -1.87 -2.84
CA GLN A 41 -6.70 -2.03 -4.28
C GLN A 41 -6.92 -0.67 -4.97
N VAL A 42 -7.88 0.12 -4.51
CA VAL A 42 -8.17 1.43 -5.08
C VAL A 42 -6.94 2.33 -5.05
N LEU A 43 -6.23 2.39 -3.91
CA LEU A 43 -5.03 3.20 -3.75
C LEU A 43 -3.87 2.70 -4.61
N LEU A 44 -3.69 1.38 -4.73
CA LEU A 44 -2.65 0.78 -5.57
C LEU A 44 -2.84 1.15 -7.04
N HIS A 45 -4.08 1.11 -7.52
CA HIS A 45 -4.41 1.52 -8.89
C HIS A 45 -4.33 3.03 -9.08
N ALA A 46 -4.87 3.82 -8.14
CA ALA A 46 -4.83 5.28 -8.21
C ALA A 46 -3.40 5.85 -8.10
N GLY A 47 -2.54 5.18 -7.33
CA GLY A 47 -1.10 5.46 -7.24
C GLY A 47 -0.26 4.94 -8.40
N GLY A 48 -0.90 4.32 -9.40
CA GLY A 48 -0.22 3.88 -10.62
C GLY A 48 0.82 2.78 -10.40
N CYS A 49 0.76 2.01 -9.30
CA CYS A 49 1.77 0.99 -9.00
C CYS A 49 1.84 -0.04 -10.14
N VAL A 50 0.68 -0.47 -10.67
CA VAL A 50 0.61 -1.42 -11.78
C VAL A 50 1.24 -0.89 -13.08
N ASN A 51 1.25 0.43 -13.28
CA ASN A 51 1.78 1.04 -14.51
C ASN A 51 3.30 0.88 -14.63
N CYS A 52 3.99 0.83 -13.49
CA CYS A 52 5.43 0.60 -13.45
C CYS A 52 5.77 -0.85 -13.14
N HIS A 53 5.09 -1.46 -12.17
CA HIS A 53 5.42 -2.79 -11.68
C HIS A 53 4.79 -3.94 -12.47
N THR A 54 4.07 -3.67 -13.55
CA THR A 54 3.61 -4.71 -14.49
C THR A 54 4.14 -4.40 -15.88
N ASP A 55 4.84 -5.35 -16.47
CA ASP A 55 5.37 -5.25 -17.83
C ASP A 55 4.33 -5.69 -18.87
N TYR A 56 3.28 -4.89 -19.03
CA TYR A 56 2.17 -5.20 -19.94
C TYR A 56 2.61 -5.41 -21.41
N GLU A 57 3.69 -4.75 -21.84
CA GLU A 57 4.19 -4.85 -23.22
C GLU A 57 4.74 -6.26 -23.53
N ASN A 58 5.29 -6.95 -22.52
CA ASN A 58 5.85 -8.29 -22.65
C ASN A 58 5.01 -9.35 -21.91
N ASN A 59 3.72 -9.09 -21.68
CA ASN A 59 2.81 -9.98 -20.94
C ASN A 59 3.32 -10.39 -19.54
N GLY A 60 4.00 -9.47 -18.85
CA GLY A 60 4.52 -9.69 -17.51
C GLY A 60 3.41 -9.89 -16.48
N SER A 61 3.69 -10.73 -15.47
CA SER A 61 2.77 -10.95 -14.35
C SER A 61 2.52 -9.66 -13.56
N LEU A 62 1.30 -9.54 -13.03
CA LEU A 62 0.88 -8.40 -12.22
C LEU A 62 1.89 -8.14 -11.08
N LEU A 63 2.40 -6.90 -11.00
CA LEU A 63 3.33 -6.42 -9.98
C LEU A 63 4.72 -7.09 -9.94
N ALA A 64 5.04 -7.97 -10.90
CA ALA A 64 6.30 -8.71 -10.94
C ALA A 64 7.50 -7.91 -11.50
N GLY A 65 7.30 -6.63 -11.84
CA GLY A 65 8.35 -5.73 -12.32
C GLY A 65 8.91 -6.11 -13.70
N GLY A 66 10.12 -5.60 -13.98
CA GLY A 66 10.85 -5.77 -15.23
C GLY A 66 10.47 -4.79 -16.33
N LYS A 67 9.58 -3.82 -16.05
CA LYS A 67 9.27 -2.77 -17.03
C LYS A 67 10.48 -1.86 -17.20
N LYS A 68 10.87 -1.64 -18.46
CA LYS A 68 11.90 -0.67 -18.84
C LYS A 68 11.34 0.74 -18.86
N ILE A 69 11.96 1.63 -18.09
CA ILE A 69 11.63 3.05 -18.04
C ILE A 69 12.85 3.82 -18.55
N LYS A 70 12.80 4.24 -19.81
CA LYS A 70 13.87 5.02 -20.44
C LYS A 70 13.79 6.47 -19.98
N THR A 71 14.92 7.00 -19.53
CA THR A 71 15.05 8.40 -19.09
C THR A 71 16.31 9.02 -19.71
N PRO A 72 16.47 10.34 -19.67
CA PRO A 72 17.74 10.98 -20.03
C PRO A 72 18.95 10.53 -19.20
N PHE A 73 18.71 9.88 -18.05
CA PHE A 73 19.74 9.42 -17.11
C PHE A 73 20.08 7.92 -17.26
N GLY A 74 19.49 7.26 -18.26
CA GLY A 74 19.60 5.81 -18.49
C GLY A 74 18.28 5.08 -18.30
N ILE A 75 18.36 3.76 -18.10
CA ILE A 75 17.20 2.87 -18.02
C ILE A 75 16.99 2.42 -16.57
N PHE A 76 15.81 2.74 -16.03
CA PHE A 76 15.32 2.12 -14.82
C PHE A 76 14.54 0.85 -15.15
N TYR A 77 14.72 -0.16 -14.32
CA TYR A 77 13.94 -1.39 -14.35
C TYR A 77 13.08 -1.42 -13.10
N SER A 78 11.77 -1.56 -13.25
CA SER A 78 10.87 -1.65 -12.09
C SER A 78 11.12 -2.96 -11.34
N PRO A 79 11.19 -2.93 -10.00
CA PRO A 79 11.37 -4.15 -9.23
C PRO A 79 10.06 -4.94 -9.11
N ASN A 80 10.18 -6.24 -8.85
CA ASN A 80 9.13 -7.12 -8.40
C ASN A 80 8.70 -6.71 -6.98
N ILE A 81 7.44 -6.31 -6.83
CA ILE A 81 6.85 -5.93 -5.54
C ILE A 81 5.81 -6.94 -5.07
N THR A 82 5.78 -8.14 -5.65
CA THR A 82 4.87 -9.22 -5.21
C THR A 82 5.30 -9.78 -3.85
N SER A 83 4.45 -10.63 -3.26
CA SER A 83 4.69 -11.33 -2.00
C SER A 83 5.75 -12.46 -2.09
N ASP A 84 6.41 -12.63 -3.25
CA ASP A 84 7.51 -13.58 -3.40
C ASP A 84 8.65 -13.25 -2.41
N LYS A 85 9.12 -14.27 -1.69
CA LYS A 85 10.11 -14.10 -0.62
C LYS A 85 11.55 -13.97 -1.13
N ARG A 86 11.83 -14.39 -2.35
CA ARG A 86 13.21 -14.42 -2.88
C ARG A 86 13.51 -13.21 -3.75
N HIS A 87 12.58 -12.83 -4.60
CA HIS A 87 12.73 -11.79 -5.61
C HIS A 87 11.77 -10.61 -5.42
N GLY A 88 10.66 -10.82 -4.71
CA GLY A 88 9.70 -9.78 -4.35
C GLY A 88 10.00 -9.14 -2.99
N ILE A 89 8.96 -8.57 -2.38
CA ILE A 89 9.02 -7.92 -1.06
C ILE A 89 8.50 -8.82 0.08
N GLY A 90 8.35 -10.12 -0.15
CA GLY A 90 7.72 -11.06 0.79
C GLY A 90 8.35 -11.13 2.18
N ASN A 91 9.62 -10.74 2.33
CA ASN A 91 10.33 -10.68 3.62
C ASN A 91 10.32 -9.29 4.27
N TRP A 92 9.72 -8.27 3.65
CA TRP A 92 9.72 -6.92 4.18
C TRP A 92 8.75 -6.81 5.36
N SER A 93 9.22 -6.23 6.46
CA SER A 93 8.34 -5.85 7.56
C SER A 93 7.39 -4.72 7.14
N GLU A 94 6.35 -4.46 7.93
CA GLU A 94 5.48 -3.29 7.73
C GLU A 94 6.29 -1.99 7.80
N LYS A 95 7.21 -1.91 8.76
CA LYS A 95 8.12 -0.78 8.93
C LYS A 95 8.99 -0.54 7.70
N ASP A 96 9.54 -1.60 7.09
CA ASP A 96 10.37 -1.47 5.89
C ASP A 96 9.56 -0.91 4.72
N PHE A 97 8.33 -1.39 4.54
CA PHE A 97 7.45 -0.90 3.47
C PHE A 97 7.06 0.57 3.70
N ILE A 98 6.73 0.96 4.93
CA ILE A 98 6.46 2.36 5.29
C ILE A 98 7.69 3.23 5.04
N LEU A 99 8.88 2.76 5.43
CA LEU A 99 10.12 3.51 5.25
C LEU A 99 10.46 3.70 3.77
N ALA A 100 10.26 2.67 2.94
CA ALA A 100 10.40 2.76 1.51
C ALA A 100 9.42 3.79 0.92
N MET A 101 8.12 3.66 1.21
CA MET A 101 7.08 4.53 0.66
C MET A 101 7.25 5.99 1.11
N ARG A 102 7.59 6.22 2.38
CA ARG A 102 7.65 7.59 2.92
C ARG A 102 8.99 8.26 2.71
N LYS A 103 10.08 7.50 2.78
CA LYS A 103 11.43 8.07 2.79
C LYS A 103 12.29 7.61 1.62
N GLY A 104 11.82 6.68 0.79
CA GLY A 104 12.64 6.13 -0.27
C GLY A 104 13.87 5.39 0.29
N ILE A 105 13.75 4.68 1.40
CA ILE A 105 14.86 3.90 2.00
C ILE A 105 14.50 2.43 1.98
N SER A 106 15.39 1.61 1.42
CA SER A 106 15.25 0.15 1.37
C SER A 106 15.50 -0.50 2.73
N PRO A 107 15.14 -1.79 2.93
CA PRO A 107 15.43 -2.51 4.17
C PRO A 107 16.92 -2.55 4.54
N ASN A 108 17.82 -2.49 3.55
CA ASN A 108 19.26 -2.45 3.77
C ASN A 108 19.85 -1.03 3.94
N GLY A 109 19.00 0.00 4.04
CA GLY A 109 19.41 1.39 4.27
C GLY A 109 19.82 2.17 3.02
N SER A 110 19.76 1.58 1.83
CA SER A 110 20.05 2.28 0.57
C SER A 110 18.94 3.27 0.21
N HIS A 111 19.31 4.38 -0.43
CA HIS A 111 18.37 5.41 -0.86
C HIS A 111 17.88 5.18 -2.30
N TYR A 112 16.56 5.11 -2.49
CA TYR A 112 15.97 5.00 -3.81
C TYR A 112 16.10 6.30 -4.60
N PHE A 113 16.18 6.16 -5.93
CA PHE A 113 16.04 7.27 -6.85
C PHE A 113 14.59 7.79 -6.80
N PRO A 114 14.33 9.08 -7.02
CA PRO A 114 12.98 9.65 -7.01
C PRO A 114 12.08 9.15 -8.16
N ALA A 115 12.62 8.35 -9.09
CA ALA A 115 11.83 7.55 -10.02
C ALA A 115 10.85 6.61 -9.29
N PHE A 116 11.19 6.17 -8.07
CA PHE A 116 10.20 5.68 -7.11
C PHE A 116 9.58 6.90 -6.42
N PRO A 117 8.28 7.21 -6.59
CA PRO A 117 7.71 8.51 -6.25
C PRO A 117 7.43 8.67 -4.74
N TYR A 118 8.38 8.30 -3.89
CA TYR A 118 8.37 8.57 -2.45
C TYR A 118 8.22 10.07 -2.08
N PRO A 119 8.67 11.06 -2.90
CA PRO A 119 8.37 12.47 -2.63
C PRO A 119 6.87 12.81 -2.66
N SER A 120 6.05 12.05 -3.39
CA SER A 120 4.58 12.10 -3.31
C SER A 120 4.06 11.22 -2.18
N PHE A 121 4.52 9.96 -2.12
CA PHE A 121 3.97 8.98 -1.17
C PHE A 121 4.26 9.28 0.30
N THR A 122 5.24 10.15 0.61
CA THR A 122 5.43 10.66 1.97
C THR A 122 4.17 11.24 2.58
N PHE A 123 3.27 11.80 1.75
CA PHE A 123 2.03 12.42 2.19
C PHE A 123 0.91 11.40 2.48
N LEU A 124 1.06 10.14 2.06
CA LEU A 124 0.08 9.09 2.36
C LEU A 124 -0.02 8.88 3.88
N THR A 125 -1.23 8.58 4.33
CA THR A 125 -1.43 8.13 5.71
C THR A 125 -0.81 6.74 5.89
N GLU A 126 -0.32 6.44 7.09
CA GLU A 126 0.22 5.11 7.39
C GLU A 126 -0.82 4.00 7.18
N LYS A 127 -2.09 4.30 7.52
CA LYS A 127 -3.23 3.41 7.27
C LYS A 127 -3.37 3.06 5.79
N ASP A 128 -3.20 4.03 4.90
CA ASP A 128 -3.32 3.83 3.45
C ASP A 128 -2.11 3.08 2.88
N ILE A 129 -0.90 3.38 3.35
CA ILE A 129 0.31 2.62 3.01
C ILE A 129 0.15 1.14 3.41
N LYS A 130 -0.36 0.89 4.61
CA LYS A 130 -0.64 -0.46 5.10
C LYS A 130 -1.71 -1.16 4.25
N ALA A 131 -2.78 -0.46 3.89
CA ALA A 131 -3.82 -1.02 3.03
C ALA A 131 -3.27 -1.44 1.66
N ILE A 132 -2.39 -0.62 1.06
CA ILE A 132 -1.69 -0.96 -0.19
C ILE A 132 -0.86 -2.24 0.01
N LYS A 133 -0.06 -2.32 1.08
CA LYS A 133 0.74 -3.51 1.39
C LYS A 133 -0.13 -4.75 1.57
N ASP A 134 -1.19 -4.65 2.38
CA ASP A 134 -2.11 -5.75 2.65
C ASP A 134 -2.73 -6.27 1.34
N TYR A 135 -3.11 -5.36 0.43
CA TYR A 135 -3.62 -5.74 -0.88
C TYR A 135 -2.56 -6.43 -1.75
N ILE A 136 -1.34 -5.90 -1.83
CA ILE A 136 -0.22 -6.56 -2.54
C ILE A 136 0.00 -7.98 -2.01
N PHE A 137 -0.02 -8.16 -0.70
CA PHE A 137 0.22 -9.45 -0.05
C PHE A 137 -0.96 -10.41 -0.16
N SER A 138 -2.16 -9.91 -0.51
CA SER A 138 -3.30 -10.75 -0.84
C SER A 138 -3.20 -11.38 -2.24
N LEU A 139 -2.31 -10.86 -3.10
CA LEU A 139 -2.08 -11.36 -4.45
C LEU A 139 -1.01 -12.47 -4.48
N PRO A 140 -1.04 -13.37 -5.48
CA PRO A 140 -0.01 -14.38 -5.66
C PRO A 140 1.39 -13.77 -5.86
N GLY A 141 2.38 -14.34 -5.17
CA GLY A 141 3.79 -14.03 -5.39
C GLY A 141 4.25 -14.54 -6.76
N THR A 142 5.07 -13.76 -7.47
CA THR A 142 5.70 -14.19 -8.72
C THR A 142 7.20 -14.32 -8.53
N PRO A 143 7.82 -15.49 -8.79
CA PRO A 143 9.26 -15.70 -8.60
C PRO A 143 10.10 -15.16 -9.77
N LYS A 144 9.90 -13.88 -10.14
CA LYS A 144 10.65 -13.19 -11.19
C LYS A 144 11.81 -12.39 -10.58
N PRO A 145 13.08 -12.67 -10.93
CA PRO A 145 14.23 -11.89 -10.49
C PRO A 145 14.17 -10.42 -10.94
N ASN A 146 14.78 -9.53 -10.16
CA ASN A 146 14.93 -8.12 -10.51
C ASN A 146 16.11 -7.90 -11.45
N GLU A 147 15.97 -6.93 -12.35
CA GLU A 147 17.03 -6.47 -13.23
C GLU A 147 17.69 -5.19 -12.65
N PRO A 148 19.03 -5.08 -12.67
CA PRO A 148 19.71 -3.88 -12.21
C PRO A 148 19.45 -2.71 -13.17
N HIS A 149 19.46 -1.48 -12.64
CA HIS A 149 19.34 -0.29 -13.50
C HIS A 149 20.60 -0.08 -14.36
N GLU A 150 20.39 0.39 -15.59
CA GLU A 150 21.45 0.78 -16.52
C GLU A 150 21.52 2.31 -16.57
N LEU A 151 22.05 2.91 -15.52
CA LEU A 151 22.15 4.37 -15.39
C LEU A 151 23.52 4.87 -15.87
N THR A 152 23.52 6.06 -16.47
CA THR A 152 24.75 6.71 -16.94
C THR A 152 25.45 7.45 -15.80
N PHE A 153 26.76 7.63 -15.91
CA PHE A 153 27.50 8.48 -14.98
C PHE A 153 27.02 9.95 -15.10
N PRO A 154 26.88 10.70 -13.99
CA PRO A 154 27.13 10.32 -12.59
C PRO A 154 25.91 9.71 -11.85
N PHE A 155 24.78 9.52 -12.53
CA PHE A 155 23.51 9.06 -11.94
C PHE A 155 23.54 7.60 -11.47
N ASN A 156 24.53 6.81 -11.89
CA ASN A 156 24.80 5.48 -11.34
C ASN A 156 25.36 5.50 -9.90
N ILE A 157 25.83 6.65 -9.41
CA ILE A 157 26.38 6.78 -8.05
C ILE A 157 25.24 6.97 -7.04
N ARG A 158 24.84 5.86 -6.41
CA ARG A 158 23.75 5.82 -5.42
C ARG A 158 23.93 6.81 -4.26
N ALA A 159 25.16 7.05 -3.81
CA ALA A 159 25.46 7.97 -2.71
C ALA A 159 25.00 9.41 -2.99
N GLY A 160 24.96 9.84 -4.26
CA GLY A 160 24.45 11.15 -4.64
C GLY A 160 22.98 11.37 -4.26
N GLN A 161 22.21 10.30 -4.06
CA GLN A 161 20.81 10.39 -3.60
C GLN A 161 20.69 10.92 -2.18
N VAL A 162 21.69 10.72 -1.32
CA VAL A 162 21.67 11.29 0.03
C VAL A 162 21.72 12.81 -0.05
N LEU A 163 22.66 13.35 -0.84
CA LEU A 163 22.79 14.79 -1.07
C LEU A 163 21.53 15.35 -1.74
N TRP A 164 21.07 14.75 -2.83
CA TRP A 164 19.85 15.18 -3.52
C TRP A 164 18.65 15.23 -2.56
N LYS A 165 18.44 14.17 -1.78
CA LYS A 165 17.34 14.09 -0.83
C LYS A 165 17.44 15.18 0.24
N SER A 166 18.65 15.51 0.72
CA SER A 166 18.84 16.59 1.71
C SER A 166 18.43 17.98 1.19
N LEU A 167 18.50 18.19 -0.13
CA LEU A 167 18.18 19.47 -0.78
C LEU A 167 16.73 19.56 -1.27
N TYR A 168 16.15 18.44 -1.70
CA TYR A 168 14.89 18.46 -2.48
C TYR A 168 13.75 17.64 -1.86
N PHE A 169 13.97 16.83 -0.83
CA PHE A 169 12.92 16.02 -0.23
C PHE A 169 12.40 16.66 1.06
N THR A 170 11.10 16.95 1.09
CA THR A 170 10.37 17.34 2.30
C THR A 170 9.54 16.17 2.79
N GLU A 171 9.91 15.60 3.94
CA GLU A 171 9.16 14.52 4.58
C GLU A 171 7.93 15.07 5.30
N GLY A 172 6.83 14.32 5.27
CA GLY A 172 5.71 14.51 6.18
C GLY A 172 4.40 13.98 5.62
N PRO A 173 3.49 13.47 6.48
CA PRO A 173 2.14 13.11 6.05
C PRO A 173 1.37 14.36 5.62
N PHE A 174 0.36 14.17 4.77
CA PHE A 174 -0.58 15.21 4.41
C PHE A 174 -1.20 15.84 5.66
N GLN A 175 -1.24 17.17 5.71
CA GLN A 175 -1.82 17.93 6.81
C GLN A 175 -3.18 18.47 6.42
N ILE A 176 -4.18 18.23 7.27
CA ILE A 176 -5.52 18.80 7.12
C ILE A 176 -5.42 20.31 7.29
N ASN A 177 -5.99 21.06 6.34
CA ASN A 177 -6.19 22.49 6.51
C ASN A 177 -7.54 22.73 7.23
N PRO A 178 -7.54 23.26 8.48
CA PRO A 178 -8.77 23.46 9.24
C PRO A 178 -9.67 24.55 8.64
N ASN A 179 -9.12 25.44 7.80
CA ASN A 179 -9.87 26.50 7.14
C ASN A 179 -10.49 26.06 5.80
N LYS A 180 -10.49 24.75 5.51
CA LYS A 180 -10.99 24.16 4.25
C LYS A 180 -11.97 23.04 4.53
N SER A 181 -12.90 22.83 3.60
CA SER A 181 -13.89 21.75 3.72
C SER A 181 -13.25 20.37 3.67
N THR A 182 -13.99 19.37 4.15
CA THR A 182 -13.60 17.96 4.06
C THR A 182 -13.35 17.53 2.61
N GLN A 183 -14.19 17.99 1.67
CA GLN A 183 -14.07 17.69 0.25
C GLN A 183 -12.80 18.29 -0.34
N TRP A 184 -12.46 19.53 0.05
CA TRP A 184 -11.22 20.17 -0.39
C TRP A 184 -9.99 19.40 0.13
N ASN A 185 -9.97 19.07 1.42
CA ASN A 185 -8.87 18.31 2.02
C ASN A 185 -8.72 16.93 1.38
N ARG A 186 -9.84 16.25 1.05
CA ARG A 186 -9.83 15.00 0.30
C ARG A 186 -9.23 15.17 -1.11
N GLY A 187 -9.63 16.19 -1.86
CA GLY A 187 -9.08 16.45 -3.19
C GLY A 187 -7.59 16.80 -3.16
N ALA A 188 -7.16 17.57 -2.17
CA ALA A 188 -5.76 17.89 -1.95
C ALA A 188 -4.94 16.64 -1.55
N TYR A 189 -5.50 15.74 -0.73
CA TYR A 189 -4.87 14.46 -0.41
C TYR A 189 -4.70 13.58 -1.65
N LEU A 190 -5.77 13.38 -2.42
CA LEU A 190 -5.73 12.55 -3.63
C LEU A 190 -4.70 13.07 -4.64
N SER A 191 -4.75 14.37 -4.94
CA SER A 191 -3.86 14.97 -5.96
C SER A 191 -2.38 15.02 -5.58
N ARG A 192 -2.07 15.15 -4.28
CA ARG A 192 -0.68 15.31 -3.81
C ARG A 192 -0.05 14.00 -3.30
N ALA A 193 -0.84 13.11 -2.70
CA ALA A 193 -0.33 11.90 -2.07
C ALA A 193 -0.56 10.65 -2.92
N VAL A 194 -1.70 10.57 -3.63
CA VAL A 194 -2.14 9.34 -4.29
C VAL A 194 -1.88 9.39 -5.79
N THR A 195 -2.45 10.34 -6.52
CA THR A 195 -2.55 10.30 -7.99
C THR A 195 -1.46 11.08 -8.72
N HIS A 196 -0.39 11.47 -8.03
CA HIS A 196 0.80 12.13 -8.60
C HIS A 196 0.55 13.38 -9.46
N CYS A 197 -0.63 14.01 -9.39
CA CYS A 197 -0.94 15.21 -10.18
C CYS A 197 0.03 16.34 -9.83
N GLY A 198 0.44 16.41 -8.56
CA GLY A 198 1.43 17.36 -8.07
C GLY A 198 2.83 17.17 -8.64
N GLU A 199 3.15 16.05 -9.30
CA GLU A 199 4.45 15.84 -9.94
C GLU A 199 4.69 16.81 -11.10
N CYS A 200 3.63 17.20 -11.82
CA CYS A 200 3.70 18.11 -12.97
C CYS A 200 2.93 19.42 -12.76
N HIS A 201 1.88 19.43 -11.93
CA HIS A 201 1.01 20.59 -11.74
C HIS A 201 1.30 21.39 -10.45
N THR A 202 2.56 21.39 -10.01
CA THR A 202 3.04 22.25 -8.91
C THR A 202 4.34 22.93 -9.31
N ARG A 203 4.75 23.96 -8.56
CA ARG A 203 6.11 24.51 -8.69
C ARG A 203 7.08 23.50 -8.07
N ARG A 204 8.09 23.09 -8.85
CA ARG A 204 9.17 22.18 -8.46
C ARG A 204 10.45 22.98 -8.27
#